data_AF-A0A7X7EUA6-F1
#
_entry.id   AF-A0A7X7EUA6-F1
#
_cell.length_a   1.000
_cell.length_b   1.000
_cell.length_c   1.000
_cell.angle_alpha   90.00
_cell.angle_beta   90.00
_cell.angle_gamma   90.00
#
_symmetry.space_group_name_H-M   'P 1'
#
loop_
_entity.id
_entity.type
_entity.pdbx_description
1 polymer ?
#
loop_
_entity_poly.entity_id
_entity_poly.type
_entity_poly.pdbx_seq_one_letter_code
_entity_poly.pdbx_strand_id
1 'polypeptide(L)'
;MKKGIYGRGMLLFTCITASLISCDRLKDDPPPGDPVPVDLTLKQKEVVDSANAFAFDLFRPIIEEADGGENLMVSPFSITSALSMVLNGAAGETFNAVRHTLRYDEQTLEEINETYLKLMEDMVPVDPRVTMEIANSVWVEKRLTVKQPYIDALKA
;
A
#
# COMPACT_ATOMS: atom_id res chain seq x y z
N MET A 1 -20.36 -70.17 -34.10
CA MET A 1 -20.79 -69.71 -32.76
C MET A 1 -19.63 -69.01 -32.06
N LYS A 2 -19.94 -67.87 -31.44
CA LYS A 2 -19.08 -66.79 -30.90
C LYS A 2 -17.92 -67.23 -29.97
N LYS A 3 -16.71 -66.72 -30.23
CA LYS A 3 -15.66 -66.34 -29.24
C LYS A 3 -14.75 -65.32 -29.95
N GLY A 4 -14.43 -64.12 -29.51
CA GLY A 4 -14.71 -63.34 -28.31
C GLY A 4 -13.88 -62.06 -28.46
N ILE A 5 -14.49 -60.98 -28.97
CA ILE A 5 -13.85 -59.68 -29.29
C ILE A 5 -13.74 -58.82 -28.00
N TYR A 6 -13.38 -59.42 -26.87
CA TYR A 6 -13.39 -58.74 -25.56
C TYR A 6 -12.04 -58.11 -25.18
N GLY A 7 -10.95 -58.37 -25.92
CA GLY A 7 -9.59 -57.96 -25.53
C GLY A 7 -9.15 -56.55 -25.95
N ARG A 8 -9.73 -55.96 -27.02
CA ARG A 8 -9.27 -54.65 -27.54
C ARG A 8 -10.15 -53.46 -27.11
N GLY A 9 -11.36 -53.71 -26.61
CA GLY A 9 -12.24 -52.65 -26.08
C GLY A 9 -11.86 -52.20 -24.67
N MET A 10 -11.26 -53.08 -23.85
CA MET A 10 -11.00 -52.79 -22.43
C MET A 10 -9.78 -51.89 -22.21
N LEU A 11 -8.79 -51.89 -23.12
CA LEU A 11 -7.61 -51.01 -23.04
C LEU A 11 -7.88 -49.58 -23.53
N LEU A 12 -8.83 -49.38 -24.45
CA LEU A 12 -9.20 -48.04 -24.93
C LEU A 12 -10.13 -47.30 -23.96
N PHE A 13 -10.94 -48.04 -23.19
CA PHE A 13 -11.82 -47.44 -22.17
C PHE A 13 -11.07 -46.98 -20.92
N THR A 14 -9.92 -47.60 -20.60
CA THR A 14 -9.11 -47.28 -19.42
C THR A 14 -8.21 -46.05 -19.61
N CYS A 15 -7.86 -45.68 -20.84
CA CYS A 15 -7.08 -44.47 -21.12
C CYS A 15 -7.95 -43.19 -21.15
N ILE A 16 -9.22 -43.29 -21.54
CA ILE A 16 -10.13 -42.13 -21.62
C ILE A 16 -10.57 -41.69 -20.21
N THR A 17 -10.66 -42.60 -19.24
CA THR A 17 -11.00 -42.27 -17.85
C THR A 17 -9.85 -41.61 -17.08
N ALA A 18 -8.61 -41.70 -17.56
CA ALA A 18 -7.45 -41.08 -16.93
C ALA A 18 -7.26 -39.59 -17.31
N SER A 19 -8.01 -39.09 -18.30
CA SER A 19 -7.89 -37.71 -18.81
C SER A 19 -8.77 -36.69 -18.08
N LEU A 20 -9.55 -37.11 -17.07
CA LEU A 20 -10.44 -36.23 -16.30
C LEU A 20 -9.98 -35.97 -14.87
N ILE A 21 -8.79 -36.44 -14.47
CA ILE A 21 -8.18 -36.06 -13.20
C ILE A 21 -7.34 -34.80 -13.44
N SER A 22 -7.99 -33.73 -13.89
CA SER A 22 -7.47 -32.37 -13.73
C SER A 22 -7.81 -31.94 -12.31
N CYS A 23 -7.00 -32.40 -11.35
CA CYS A 23 -7.02 -31.83 -10.00
C CYS A 23 -6.28 -30.49 -10.04
N ASP A 24 -6.91 -29.47 -10.62
CA ASP A 24 -6.58 -28.11 -10.20
C ASP A 24 -7.25 -27.91 -8.84
N ARG A 25 -6.41 -27.72 -7.82
CA ARG A 25 -6.86 -27.48 -6.46
C ARG A 25 -7.54 -26.10 -6.41
N LEU A 26 -8.85 -26.06 -6.58
CA LEU A 26 -9.64 -25.02 -5.96
C LEU A 26 -9.77 -25.39 -4.49
N LYS A 27 -8.78 -24.96 -3.68
CA LYS A 27 -9.11 -24.67 -2.29
C LYS A 27 -10.11 -23.53 -2.38
N ASP A 28 -11.38 -23.82 -2.10
CA ASP A 28 -12.31 -22.78 -1.69
C ASP A 28 -11.77 -22.25 -0.36
N ASP A 29 -10.78 -21.34 -0.43
CA ASP A 29 -10.41 -20.56 0.73
C ASP A 29 -11.68 -19.85 1.19
N PRO A 30 -12.00 -19.88 2.50
CA PRO A 30 -13.20 -19.23 2.99
C PRO A 30 -13.21 -17.78 2.51
N PRO A 31 -14.38 -17.23 2.14
CA PRO A 31 -14.47 -15.84 1.70
C PRO A 31 -13.77 -14.98 2.75
N PRO A 32 -12.93 -14.03 2.31
CA PRO A 32 -12.17 -13.22 3.25
C PRO A 32 -13.13 -12.55 4.22
N GLY A 33 -12.76 -12.60 5.51
CA GLY A 33 -13.50 -11.94 6.56
C GLY A 33 -13.55 -10.42 6.36
N ASP A 34 -14.40 -9.75 7.14
CA ASP A 34 -14.45 -8.29 7.10
C ASP A 34 -13.10 -7.66 7.46
N PRO A 35 -12.75 -6.50 6.85
CA PRO A 35 -11.49 -5.83 7.12
C PRO A 35 -11.39 -5.50 8.60
N VAL A 36 -10.26 -5.83 9.22
CA VAL A 36 -10.01 -5.49 10.61
C VAL A 36 -9.62 -4.01 10.68
N PRO A 37 -10.18 -3.21 11.59
CA PRO A 37 -9.76 -1.83 11.76
C PRO A 37 -8.26 -1.72 12.09
N VAL A 38 -7.58 -0.77 11.46
CA VAL A 38 -6.20 -0.39 11.82
C VAL A 38 -6.22 0.21 13.23
N ASP A 39 -5.61 -0.47 14.20
CA ASP A 39 -5.55 0.01 15.57
C ASP A 39 -4.39 0.99 15.75
N LEU A 40 -4.73 2.23 16.04
CA LEU A 40 -3.80 3.35 16.20
C LEU A 40 -3.79 3.84 17.65
N THR A 41 -2.60 4.13 18.16
CA THR A 41 -2.41 4.85 19.43
C THR A 41 -2.98 6.27 19.33
N LEU A 42 -3.17 6.93 20.48
CA LEU A 42 -3.62 8.33 20.50
C LEU A 42 -2.67 9.24 19.72
N LYS A 43 -1.35 9.03 19.84
CA LYS A 43 -0.34 9.80 19.11
C LYS A 43 -0.40 9.59 17.60
N GLN A 44 -0.57 8.35 17.17
CA GLN A 44 -0.75 8.05 15.75
C GLN A 44 -2.03 8.68 15.19
N LYS A 45 -3.11 8.71 15.97
CA LYS A 45 -4.35 9.41 15.59
C LYS A 45 -4.14 10.91 15.43
N GLU A 46 -3.39 11.55 16.33
CA GLU A 46 -3.05 12.99 16.22
C GLU A 46 -2.27 13.30 14.92
N VAL A 47 -1.34 12.44 14.52
CA VAL A 47 -0.62 12.56 13.23
C VAL A 47 -1.59 12.40 12.06
N VAL A 48 -2.47 11.40 12.10
CA VAL A 48 -3.48 11.14 11.04
C VAL A 48 -4.46 12.32 10.92
N ASP A 49 -4.91 12.88 12.03
CA ASP A 49 -5.82 14.04 12.03
C ASP A 49 -5.14 15.26 11.40
N SER A 50 -3.86 15.47 11.70
CA SER A 50 -3.06 16.54 11.10
C SER A 50 -2.89 16.33 9.58
N ALA A 51 -2.61 15.09 9.15
CA ALA A 51 -2.51 14.74 7.73
C ALA A 51 -3.83 14.93 6.98
N ASN A 52 -4.96 14.60 7.61
CA ASN A 52 -6.30 14.81 7.06
C ASN A 52 -6.65 16.30 6.97
N ALA A 53 -6.26 17.10 7.96
CA ALA A 53 -6.43 18.55 7.87
C ALA A 53 -5.60 19.15 6.73
N PHE A 54 -4.34 18.73 6.57
CA PHE A 54 -3.52 19.09 5.41
C PHE A 54 -4.16 18.65 4.09
N ALA A 55 -4.80 17.48 4.02
CA ALA A 55 -5.48 17.02 2.82
C ALA A 55 -6.54 18.02 2.33
N PHE A 56 -7.31 18.62 3.24
CA PHE A 56 -8.29 19.66 2.89
C PHE A 56 -7.63 20.99 2.50
N ASP A 57 -6.54 21.37 3.18
CA ASP A 57 -5.76 22.55 2.83
C ASP A 57 -5.15 22.44 1.44
N LEU A 58 -4.68 21.23 1.07
CA LEU A 58 -4.15 20.89 -0.25
C LEU A 58 -5.24 20.89 -1.33
N PHE A 59 -6.39 20.29 -1.04
CA PHE A 59 -7.42 20.07 -2.06
C PHE A 59 -8.09 21.36 -2.52
N ARG A 60 -8.18 22.37 -1.64
CA ARG A 60 -8.79 23.67 -1.93
C ARG A 60 -8.16 24.40 -3.13
N PRO A 61 -6.85 24.71 -3.13
CA PRO A 61 -6.22 25.36 -4.29
C PRO A 61 -6.23 24.45 -5.53
N ILE A 62 -6.21 23.12 -5.38
CA ILE A 62 -6.28 22.22 -6.54
C ILE A 62 -7.65 22.34 -7.24
N ILE A 63 -8.75 22.44 -6.48
CA ILE A 63 -10.09 22.65 -7.07
C ILE A 63 -10.22 24.05 -7.68
N GLU A 64 -9.70 25.08 -7.01
CA GLU A 64 -9.76 26.47 -7.50
C GLU A 64 -9.07 26.61 -8.87
N GLU A 65 -8.03 25.82 -9.11
CA GLU A 65 -7.24 25.83 -10.33
C GLU A 65 -7.80 24.88 -11.40
N ALA A 66 -8.73 23.99 -11.05
CA ALA A 66 -9.36 23.07 -11.98
C ALA A 66 -10.54 23.76 -12.70
N ASP A 67 -10.63 23.61 -14.01
CA ASP A 67 -11.63 24.29 -14.86
C ASP A 67 -13.07 23.71 -14.76
N GLY A 68 -13.45 23.11 -13.62
CA GLY A 68 -14.82 22.70 -13.26
C GLY A 68 -15.45 21.57 -14.11
N GLY A 69 -14.84 21.19 -15.23
CA GLY A 69 -15.30 20.13 -16.14
C GLY A 69 -14.46 18.85 -16.13
N GLU A 70 -13.40 18.80 -15.30
CA GLU A 70 -12.44 17.70 -15.27
C GLU A 70 -12.61 16.81 -14.03
N ASN A 71 -12.34 15.51 -14.20
CA ASN A 71 -12.26 14.61 -13.06
C ASN A 71 -10.97 14.88 -12.28
N LEU A 72 -11.09 15.13 -10.98
CA LEU A 72 -9.94 15.34 -10.10
C LEU A 72 -9.73 14.14 -9.17
N MET A 73 -8.52 13.61 -9.16
CA MET A 73 -8.09 12.57 -8.22
C MET A 73 -6.69 12.90 -7.68
N VAL A 74 -6.59 13.00 -6.37
CA VAL A 74 -5.33 13.25 -5.65
C VAL A 74 -5.28 12.28 -4.48
N SER A 75 -4.08 11.79 -4.14
CA SER A 75 -3.85 11.02 -2.92
C SER A 75 -3.05 11.88 -1.93
N PRO A 76 -3.72 12.59 -1.00
CA PRO A 76 -3.05 13.34 0.05
C PRO A 76 -2.11 12.47 0.88
N PHE A 77 -2.50 11.22 1.18
CA PHE A 77 -1.66 10.25 1.89
C PHE A 77 -0.30 10.02 1.21
N SER A 78 -0.27 9.90 -0.13
CA SER A 78 0.98 9.73 -0.87
C SER A 78 1.88 10.97 -0.76
N ILE A 79 1.30 12.16 -0.85
CA ILE A 79 2.02 13.44 -0.72
C ILE A 79 2.59 13.61 0.68
N THR A 80 1.80 13.35 1.71
CA THR A 80 2.25 13.48 3.10
C THR A 80 3.28 12.41 3.45
N SER A 81 3.16 11.18 2.92
CA SER A 81 4.18 10.14 3.05
C SER A 81 5.52 10.58 2.45
N ALA A 82 5.51 11.07 1.21
CA ALA A 82 6.72 11.55 0.54
C ALA A 82 7.37 12.74 1.27
N LEU A 83 6.59 13.73 1.71
CA LEU A 83 7.13 14.87 2.46
C LEU A 83 7.59 14.50 3.88
N SER A 84 7.01 13.48 4.50
CA SER A 84 7.49 12.93 5.78
C SER A 84 8.85 12.23 5.61
N MET A 85 9.09 11.57 4.47
CA MET A 85 10.44 11.08 4.13
C MET A 85 11.44 12.23 3.95
N VAL A 86 11.00 13.40 3.46
CA VAL A 86 11.86 14.60 3.36
C VAL A 86 12.21 15.15 4.74
N LEU A 87 11.28 15.14 5.71
CA LEU A 87 11.54 15.62 7.08
C LEU A 87 12.72 14.92 7.75
N ASN A 88 12.95 13.64 7.45
CA ASN A 88 14.07 12.86 7.97
C ASN A 88 15.46 13.38 7.53
N GLY A 89 15.51 14.15 6.44
CA GLY A 89 16.75 14.76 5.93
C GLY A 89 16.81 16.28 6.10
N ALA A 90 15.70 16.91 6.51
CA ALA A 90 15.59 18.36 6.65
C ALA A 90 16.13 18.86 7.99
N ALA A 91 16.57 20.11 8.03
CA ALA A 91 17.00 20.78 9.26
C ALA A 91 16.66 22.27 9.22
N GLY A 92 16.65 22.93 10.38
CA GLY A 92 16.45 24.38 10.51
C GLY A 92 15.13 24.85 9.89
N GLU A 93 15.19 25.93 9.12
CA GLU A 93 14.02 26.54 8.48
C GLU A 93 13.29 25.58 7.53
N THR A 94 14.03 24.75 6.77
CA THR A 94 13.44 23.76 5.87
C THR A 94 12.63 22.73 6.64
N PHE A 95 13.16 22.23 7.76
CA PHE A 95 12.44 21.29 8.62
C PHE A 95 11.15 21.91 9.16
N ASN A 96 11.26 23.12 9.70
CA ASN A 96 10.12 23.83 10.27
C ASN A 96 9.04 24.14 9.23
N ALA A 97 9.43 24.59 8.03
CA ALA A 97 8.48 24.91 6.97
C ALA A 97 7.71 23.69 6.47
N VAL A 98 8.40 22.57 6.21
CA VAL A 98 7.75 21.33 5.78
C VAL A 98 6.85 20.79 6.89
N ARG A 99 7.34 20.76 8.14
CA ARG A 99 6.58 20.26 9.29
C ARG A 99 5.31 21.07 9.54
N HIS A 100 5.41 22.39 9.49
CA HIS A 100 4.28 23.30 9.64
C HIS A 100 3.26 23.15 8.50
N THR A 101 3.74 23.04 7.26
CA THR A 101 2.86 22.86 6.09
C THR A 101 2.03 21.58 6.21
N LEU A 102 2.64 20.48 6.69
CA LEU A 102 1.94 19.22 6.95
C LEU A 102 1.10 19.23 8.23
N ARG A 103 1.07 20.35 8.95
CA ARG A 103 0.37 20.56 10.23
C ARG A 103 0.90 19.67 11.36
N TYR A 104 2.18 19.29 11.30
CA TYR A 104 2.84 18.45 12.29
C TYR A 104 3.55 19.24 13.41
N ASP A 105 3.08 20.45 13.70
CA ASP A 105 3.75 21.37 14.63
C ASP A 105 3.91 20.82 16.05
N GLU A 106 2.99 19.94 16.46
CA GLU A 106 2.94 19.34 17.79
C GLU A 106 3.48 17.90 17.82
N GLN A 107 3.91 17.37 16.68
CA GLN A 107 4.40 16.00 16.55
C GLN A 107 5.92 15.97 16.37
N THR A 108 6.53 14.98 17.00
CA THR A 108 7.94 14.65 16.84
C THR A 108 8.17 13.88 15.54
N LEU A 109 9.40 13.92 15.02
CA LEU A 109 9.76 13.16 13.82
C LEU A 109 9.60 11.64 14.02
N GLU A 110 9.85 11.15 15.24
CA GLU A 110 9.68 9.74 15.60
C GLU A 110 8.19 9.33 15.54
N GLU A 111 7.29 10.09 16.17
CA GLU A 111 5.85 9.84 16.10
C GLU A 111 5.32 9.85 14.66
N ILE A 112 5.82 10.76 13.81
CA ILE A 112 5.47 10.81 12.39
C ILE A 112 5.92 9.53 11.69
N ASN A 113 7.19 9.15 11.84
CA ASN A 113 7.76 7.96 11.18
C ASN A 113 7.05 6.66 11.62
N GLU A 114 6.85 6.48 12.93
CA GLU A 114 6.15 5.31 13.47
C GLU A 114 4.70 5.22 12.96
N THR A 115 4.04 6.37 12.80
CA THR A 115 2.68 6.41 12.24
C THR A 115 2.67 5.96 10.78
N TYR A 116 3.56 6.50 9.94
CA TYR A 116 3.60 6.11 8.53
C TYR A 116 4.01 4.66 8.33
N LEU A 117 4.95 4.14 9.14
CA LEU A 117 5.28 2.72 9.13
C LEU A 117 4.05 1.86 9.44
N LYS A 118 3.35 2.16 10.54
CA LYS A 118 2.11 1.46 10.93
C LYS A 118 1.06 1.47 9.81
N LEU A 119 0.85 2.63 9.18
CA LEU A 119 -0.12 2.77 8.10
C LEU A 119 0.28 1.94 6.87
N MET A 120 1.56 1.96 6.48
CA MET A 120 2.05 1.16 5.34
C MET A 120 1.94 -0.34 5.60
N GLU A 121 2.28 -0.80 6.81
CA GLU A 121 2.19 -2.21 7.20
C GLU A 121 0.74 -2.72 7.28
N ASP A 122 -0.17 -1.91 7.81
CA ASP A 122 -1.54 -2.35 8.08
C ASP A 122 -2.49 -2.13 6.91
N MET A 123 -2.36 -1.03 6.15
CA MET A 123 -3.32 -0.69 5.09
C MET A 123 -3.24 -1.64 3.89
N VAL A 124 -2.04 -2.13 3.55
CA VAL A 124 -1.85 -3.03 2.40
C VAL A 124 -2.58 -4.37 2.59
N PRO A 125 -2.46 -5.08 3.72
CA PRO A 125 -3.15 -6.35 3.93
C PRO A 125 -4.59 -6.24 4.48
N VAL A 126 -5.07 -5.03 4.79
CA VAL A 126 -6.31 -4.84 5.57
C VAL A 126 -7.55 -5.52 4.97
N ASP A 127 -7.68 -5.50 3.65
CA ASP A 127 -8.76 -6.13 2.91
C ASP A 127 -8.19 -6.88 1.70
N PRO A 128 -8.12 -8.22 1.73
CA PRO A 128 -7.57 -9.01 0.63
C PRO A 128 -8.45 -8.97 -0.64
N ARG A 129 -9.65 -8.36 -0.59
CA ARG A 129 -10.50 -8.12 -1.76
C ARG A 129 -10.10 -6.85 -2.51
N VAL A 130 -9.30 -5.98 -1.89
CA VAL A 130 -8.86 -4.71 -2.45
C VAL A 130 -7.41 -4.84 -2.90
N THR A 131 -7.12 -4.44 -4.14
CA THR A 131 -5.74 -4.25 -4.58
C THR A 131 -5.23 -2.92 -4.05
N MET A 132 -4.37 -2.98 -3.03
CA MET A 132 -3.70 -1.82 -2.44
C MET A 132 -2.19 -1.94 -2.62
N GLU A 133 -1.59 -0.96 -3.28
CA GLU A 133 -0.14 -0.89 -3.48
C GLU A 133 0.36 0.51 -3.09
N ILE A 134 1.39 0.56 -2.24
CA ILE A 134 2.03 1.80 -1.82
C ILE A 134 3.49 1.72 -2.26
N ALA A 135 3.93 2.70 -3.06
CA ALA A 135 5.28 2.74 -3.60
C ALA A 135 5.91 4.12 -3.42
N ASN A 136 7.02 4.16 -2.69
CA ASN A 136 7.81 5.37 -2.47
C ASN A 136 9.26 5.13 -2.92
N SER A 137 9.90 6.16 -3.48
CA SER A 137 11.32 6.10 -3.85
C SER A 137 11.96 7.48 -3.76
N VAL A 138 13.24 7.52 -3.38
CA VAL A 138 14.05 8.74 -3.38
C VAL A 138 15.23 8.53 -4.31
N TRP A 139 15.41 9.48 -5.23
CA TRP A 139 16.47 9.44 -6.23
C TRP A 139 17.45 10.56 -5.94
N VAL A 140 18.73 10.21 -5.82
CA VAL A 140 19.80 11.14 -5.45
C VAL A 140 20.83 11.26 -6.56
N GLU A 141 21.51 12.41 -6.60
CA GLU A 141 22.62 12.63 -7.52
C GLU A 141 23.78 11.66 -7.17
N LYS A 142 24.43 11.09 -8.19
CA LYS A 142 25.37 9.96 -8.01
C LYS A 142 26.61 10.29 -7.18
N ARG A 143 27.01 11.55 -7.11
CA ARG A 143 28.18 12.03 -6.35
C ARG A 143 27.79 12.50 -4.95
N LEU A 144 26.49 12.56 -4.62
CA LEU A 144 26.01 12.85 -3.29
C LEU A 144 26.09 11.59 -2.42
N THR A 145 26.98 11.62 -1.41
CA THR A 145 26.97 10.60 -0.36
C THR A 145 25.83 10.87 0.60
N VAL A 146 24.78 10.06 0.53
CA VAL A 146 23.64 10.12 1.46
C VAL A 146 24.06 9.61 2.82
N LYS A 147 23.66 10.32 3.89
CA LYS A 147 23.95 9.91 5.26
C LYS A 147 23.21 8.62 5.60
N GLN A 148 23.92 7.65 6.18
CA GLN A 148 23.34 6.34 6.54
C GLN A 148 22.07 6.45 7.42
N PRO A 149 22.00 7.33 8.44
CA PRO A 149 20.78 7.47 9.23
C PRO A 149 19.54 7.86 8.41
N TYR A 150 19.69 8.64 7.33
CA TYR A 150 18.57 8.97 6.44
C TYR A 150 18.12 7.74 5.64
N ILE A 151 19.07 6.94 5.16
CA ILE A 151 18.77 5.70 4.43
C ILE A 151 18.04 4.72 5.33
N ASP A 152 18.50 4.57 6.58
CA ASP A 152 17.90 3.64 7.54
C ASP A 152 16.48 4.05 7.91
N ALA A 153 16.24 5.34 8.13
CA ALA A 153 14.91 5.88 8.41
C ALA A 153 13.88 5.66 7.29
N LEU A 154 14.33 5.54 6.03
CA LEU A 154 13.47 5.37 4.85
C LEU A 154 13.28 3.91 4.42
N LYS A 155 14.03 2.98 5.01
CA LYS A 155 13.97 1.54 4.69
C LYS A 155 13.20 0.70 5.71
N ALA A 156 12.99 1.25 6.91
CA ALA A 156 12.11 0.68 7.90
C ALA A 156 10.68 0.73 7.39
#